data_AF-A0A7X7GLM3-F1
#
_entry.id   AF-A0A7X7GLM3-F1
#
_cell.length_a   1.000
_cell.length_b   1.000
_cell.length_c   1.000
_cell.angle_alpha   90.00
_cell.angle_beta   90.00
_cell.angle_gamma   90.00
#
_symmetry.space_group_name_H-M   'P 1'
#
loop_
_entity.id
_entity.type
_entity.pdbx_description
1 polymer ?
#
loop_
_entity_poly.entity_id
_entity_poly.type
_entity_poly.pdbx_seq_one_letter_code
_entity_poly.pdbx_strand_id
1 'polypeptide(L)'
;MTISAKEVRNVLFEQTPMLKPGYAMDEVDDFLDQVAMTLDAMQASHTRRPPQTDSRELIELRRRVSELEGRNSAATELKRERDEAVRERDNALRQLADQQGSQRENDEISSRAVDLLSQAQASADRTVAEADRYAQELVADARRQFEEILTNAREVAARAGLADPRPTNAPGPDIDHLRSCAEQAQQQLNIMLTKLTPEAVPAARDSGAPVH
;
A
#
# COMPACT_ATOMS: atom_id res chain seq x y z
N MET A 1 -70.41 1.74 27.64
CA MET A 1 -71.44 1.81 28.70
C MET A 1 -71.56 0.42 29.30
N THR A 2 -71.25 0.25 30.58
CA THR A 2 -71.33 -1.04 31.28
C THR A 2 -72.57 -1.03 32.16
N ILE A 3 -73.55 -1.85 31.86
CA ILE A 3 -74.78 -1.98 32.64
C ILE A 3 -74.47 -2.83 33.89
N SER A 4 -74.86 -2.35 35.06
CA SER A 4 -74.70 -3.07 36.34
C SER A 4 -75.85 -4.05 36.58
N ALA A 5 -75.58 -5.16 37.28
CA ALA A 5 -76.64 -6.10 37.70
C ALA A 5 -77.74 -5.41 38.53
N LYS A 6 -77.40 -4.36 39.30
CA LYS A 6 -78.38 -3.54 40.04
C LYS A 6 -79.23 -2.65 39.12
N GLU A 7 -78.65 -2.19 38.03
CA GLU A 7 -79.37 -1.39 37.04
C GLU A 7 -80.38 -2.26 36.29
N VAL A 8 -80.01 -3.49 35.90
CA VAL A 8 -80.91 -4.47 35.27
C VAL A 8 -82.14 -4.76 36.14
N ARG A 9 -81.95 -4.97 37.46
CA ARG A 9 -83.05 -5.25 38.41
C ARG A 9 -84.03 -4.09 38.62
N ASN A 10 -83.62 -2.86 38.31
CA ASN A 10 -84.41 -1.66 38.54
C ASN A 10 -84.98 -1.05 37.25
N VAL A 11 -84.81 -1.72 36.11
CA VAL A 11 -85.38 -1.24 34.84
C VAL A 11 -86.89 -1.43 34.87
N LEU A 12 -87.63 -0.35 34.62
CA LEU A 12 -89.07 -0.39 34.40
C LEU A 12 -89.35 -0.22 32.91
N PHE A 13 -90.05 -1.19 32.31
CA PHE A 13 -90.48 -1.10 30.92
C PHE A 13 -91.87 -0.48 30.82
N GLU A 14 -92.07 0.40 29.85
CA GLU A 14 -93.40 0.95 29.54
C GLU A 14 -94.28 -0.13 28.89
N GLN A 15 -95.52 -0.26 29.36
CA GLN A 15 -96.47 -1.21 28.79
C GLN A 15 -96.87 -0.78 27.37
N THR A 16 -96.93 -1.75 26.46
CA THR A 16 -97.21 -1.47 25.05
C THR A 16 -98.70 -1.11 24.86
N PRO A 17 -99.05 -0.10 24.04
CA PRO A 17 -100.44 0.22 23.72
C PRO A 17 -101.18 -0.97 23.08
N MET A 18 -102.47 -1.13 23.40
CA MET A 18 -103.34 -2.30 23.18
C MET A 18 -103.31 -3.02 21.81
N LEU A 19 -102.71 -2.46 20.76
CA LEU A 19 -102.70 -3.03 19.40
C LEU A 19 -101.37 -3.69 18.98
N LYS A 20 -100.41 -3.89 19.87
CA LYS A 20 -99.17 -4.63 19.54
C LYS A 20 -98.90 -5.77 20.52
N PRO A 21 -98.45 -6.94 20.03
CA PRO A 21 -98.01 -8.02 20.91
C PRO A 21 -96.76 -7.56 21.68
N GLY A 22 -96.88 -7.51 23.01
CA GLY A 22 -95.77 -7.31 23.93
C GLY A 22 -95.19 -8.64 24.38
N TYR A 23 -94.01 -8.62 24.98
CA TYR A 23 -93.46 -9.78 25.67
C TYR A 23 -94.27 -10.05 26.95
N ALA A 24 -94.40 -11.33 27.33
CA ALA A 24 -95.00 -11.69 28.59
C ALA A 24 -94.13 -11.16 29.74
N MET A 25 -94.74 -10.42 30.67
CA MET A 25 -94.03 -9.78 31.76
C MET A 25 -93.25 -10.80 32.60
N ASP A 26 -93.89 -11.92 32.94
CA ASP A 26 -93.28 -12.98 33.74
C ASP A 26 -92.03 -13.57 33.07
N GLU A 27 -92.06 -13.77 31.74
CA GLU A 27 -90.90 -14.29 30.98
C GLU A 27 -89.75 -13.28 30.90
N VAL A 28 -90.07 -11.99 30.82
CA VAL A 28 -89.08 -10.92 30.81
C VAL A 28 -88.45 -10.77 32.20
N ASP A 29 -89.24 -10.85 33.26
CA ASP A 29 -88.75 -10.77 34.64
C ASP A 29 -87.82 -11.95 34.95
N ASP A 30 -88.21 -13.19 34.60
CA ASP A 30 -87.37 -14.38 34.74
C ASP A 30 -86.04 -14.26 33.97
N PHE A 31 -86.10 -13.72 32.75
CA PHE A 31 -84.91 -13.50 31.93
C PHE A 31 -83.98 -12.44 32.54
N LEU A 32 -84.53 -11.33 33.04
CA LEU A 32 -83.74 -10.26 33.66
C LEU A 32 -83.10 -10.71 34.98
N ASP A 33 -83.77 -11.58 35.74
CA ASP A 33 -83.18 -12.20 36.92
C ASP A 33 -81.99 -13.10 36.56
N GLN A 34 -82.10 -13.89 35.49
CA GLN A 34 -80.99 -14.71 35.00
C GLN A 34 -79.81 -13.86 34.50
N VAL A 35 -80.08 -12.77 33.79
CA VAL A 35 -79.07 -11.81 33.33
C VAL A 35 -78.40 -11.12 34.51
N ALA A 36 -79.17 -10.66 35.50
CA ALA A 36 -78.64 -10.01 36.70
C ALA A 36 -77.78 -10.97 37.53
N MET A 37 -78.18 -12.23 37.69
CA MET A 37 -77.36 -13.28 38.33
C MET A 37 -76.05 -13.53 37.58
N THR A 38 -76.09 -13.59 36.25
CA THR A 38 -74.90 -13.82 35.43
C THR A 38 -73.94 -12.64 35.49
N LEU A 39 -74.48 -11.41 35.45
CA LEU A 39 -73.71 -10.19 35.62
C LEU A 39 -73.12 -10.10 37.03
N ASP A 40 -73.86 -10.44 38.08
CA ASP A 40 -73.33 -10.51 39.45
C ASP A 40 -72.22 -11.55 39.55
N ALA A 41 -72.37 -12.72 38.93
CA ALA A 41 -71.34 -13.77 38.92
C ALA A 41 -70.08 -13.34 38.17
N MET A 42 -70.23 -12.70 37.00
CA MET A 42 -69.12 -12.15 36.22
C MET A 42 -68.47 -10.97 36.95
N GLN A 43 -69.25 -10.06 37.52
CA GLN A 43 -68.72 -8.93 38.29
C GLN A 43 -68.05 -9.41 39.57
N ALA A 44 -68.58 -10.44 40.23
CA ALA A 44 -67.94 -11.09 41.37
C ALA A 44 -66.64 -11.80 40.96
N SER A 45 -66.57 -12.44 39.80
CA SER A 45 -65.32 -13.06 39.33
C SER A 45 -64.26 -12.01 38.94
N HIS A 46 -64.68 -10.90 38.32
CA HIS A 46 -63.80 -9.79 37.95
C HIS A 46 -63.35 -8.97 39.17
N THR A 47 -64.22 -8.74 40.15
CA THR A 47 -63.86 -8.05 41.41
C THR A 47 -63.04 -8.92 42.35
N ARG A 48 -63.20 -10.26 42.31
CA ARG A 48 -62.43 -11.20 43.14
C ARG A 48 -61.06 -11.56 42.56
N ARG A 49 -60.76 -11.22 41.30
CA ARG A 49 -59.47 -11.56 40.68
C ARG A 49 -58.97 -10.47 39.71
N PRO A 50 -58.15 -9.50 40.17
CA PRO A 50 -57.12 -8.97 39.27
C PRO A 50 -56.27 -10.16 38.78
N PRO A 51 -55.59 -10.10 37.62
CA PRO A 51 -54.54 -11.07 37.32
C PRO A 51 -53.50 -10.95 38.44
N GLN A 52 -53.61 -11.82 39.45
CA GLN A 52 -52.63 -11.95 40.50
C GLN A 52 -51.47 -12.66 39.85
N THR A 53 -50.62 -11.90 39.16
CA THR A 53 -49.23 -12.31 39.02
C THR A 53 -48.76 -12.45 40.44
N ASP A 54 -48.56 -13.69 40.89
CA ASP A 54 -48.14 -13.94 42.26
C ASP A 54 -46.92 -13.06 42.50
N SER A 55 -46.90 -12.31 43.61
CA SER A 55 -45.85 -11.32 43.86
C SER A 55 -44.44 -11.96 43.77
N ARG A 56 -44.36 -13.27 44.02
CA ARG A 56 -43.18 -14.13 43.79
C ARG A 56 -42.80 -14.31 42.32
N GLU A 57 -43.76 -14.60 41.45
CA GLU A 57 -43.53 -14.70 40.00
C GLU A 57 -43.05 -13.36 39.44
N LEU A 58 -43.62 -12.24 39.90
CA LEU A 58 -43.19 -10.91 39.45
C LEU A 58 -41.74 -10.60 39.84
N ILE A 59 -41.33 -11.02 41.05
CA ILE A 59 -39.94 -10.91 41.52
C ILE A 59 -39.01 -11.79 40.67
N GLU A 60 -39.44 -13.02 40.35
CA GLU A 60 -38.67 -13.95 39.52
C GLU A 60 -38.52 -13.43 38.08
N LEU A 61 -39.61 -12.99 37.45
CA LEU A 61 -39.59 -12.39 36.12
C LEU A 61 -38.69 -11.15 36.08
N ARG A 62 -38.79 -10.26 37.08
CA ARG A 62 -37.90 -9.09 37.17
C ARG A 62 -36.43 -9.49 37.29
N ARG A 63 -36.13 -10.51 38.10
CA ARG A 63 -34.77 -11.07 38.20
C ARG A 63 -34.30 -11.62 36.86
N ARG A 64 -35.17 -12.35 36.15
CA ARG A 64 -34.84 -12.98 34.87
C ARG A 64 -34.63 -11.95 33.76
N VAL A 65 -35.42 -10.89 33.73
CA VAL A 65 -35.24 -9.75 32.81
C VAL A 65 -33.90 -9.09 33.06
N SER A 66 -33.57 -8.78 34.32
CA SER A 66 -32.27 -8.19 34.67
C SER A 66 -31.08 -9.10 34.29
N GLU A 67 -31.23 -10.42 34.47
CA GLU A 67 -30.21 -11.39 34.04
C GLU A 67 -30.06 -11.43 32.50
N LEU A 68 -31.17 -11.43 31.76
CA LEU A 68 -31.16 -11.43 30.29
C LEU A 68 -30.60 -10.12 29.72
N GLU A 69 -30.93 -8.99 30.34
CA GLU A 69 -30.36 -7.68 30.00
C GLU A 69 -28.84 -7.69 30.21
N GLY A 70 -28.35 -8.23 31.33
CA GLY A 70 -26.92 -8.40 31.57
C GLY A 70 -26.23 -9.34 30.58
N ARG A 71 -26.90 -10.43 30.18
CA ARG A 71 -26.37 -11.34 29.14
C ARG A 71 -26.34 -10.67 27.76
N ASN A 72 -27.35 -9.88 27.43
CA ASN A 72 -27.40 -9.14 26.17
C ASN A 72 -26.35 -8.04 26.12
N SER A 73 -26.12 -7.30 27.22
CA SER A 73 -25.06 -6.29 27.27
C SER A 73 -23.68 -6.92 27.07
N ALA A 74 -23.39 -8.02 27.79
CA ALA A 74 -22.13 -8.76 27.61
C ALA A 74 -21.96 -9.29 26.18
N ALA A 75 -23.04 -9.82 25.57
CA ALA A 75 -23.00 -10.27 24.19
C ALA A 75 -22.73 -9.12 23.19
N THR A 76 -23.25 -7.91 23.45
CA THR A 76 -22.96 -6.75 22.61
C THR A 76 -21.53 -6.25 22.76
N GLU A 77 -20.93 -6.35 23.96
CA GLU A 77 -19.53 -6.02 24.20
C GLU A 77 -18.60 -6.98 23.46
N LEU A 78 -18.83 -8.29 23.57
CA LEU A 78 -18.07 -9.30 22.84
C LEU A 78 -18.17 -9.14 21.31
N LYS A 79 -19.35 -8.76 20.80
CA LYS A 79 -19.50 -8.47 19.37
C LYS A 79 -18.66 -7.26 18.95
N ARG A 80 -18.64 -6.19 19.76
CA ARG A 80 -17.83 -5.00 19.49
C ARG A 80 -16.34 -5.32 19.50
N GLU A 81 -15.87 -6.06 20.50
CA GLU A 81 -14.48 -6.51 20.61
C GLU A 81 -14.07 -7.37 19.41
N ARG A 82 -14.92 -8.33 19.02
CA ARG A 82 -14.70 -9.13 17.80
C ARG A 82 -14.60 -8.23 16.55
N ASP A 83 -15.51 -7.27 16.39
CA ASP A 83 -15.52 -6.39 15.22
C ASP A 83 -14.28 -5.49 15.18
N GLU A 84 -13.78 -5.08 16.34
CA GLU A 84 -12.52 -4.36 16.47
C GLU A 84 -11.32 -5.24 16.13
N ALA A 85 -11.24 -6.45 16.67
CA ALA A 85 -10.19 -7.41 16.34
C ALA A 85 -10.18 -7.77 14.84
N VAL A 86 -11.34 -7.88 14.20
CA VAL A 86 -11.45 -8.10 12.75
C VAL A 86 -10.91 -6.89 11.99
N ARG A 87 -11.27 -5.66 12.40
CA ARG A 87 -10.72 -4.43 11.77
C ARG A 87 -9.22 -4.34 11.92
N GLU A 88 -8.68 -4.64 13.10
CA GLU A 88 -7.23 -4.66 13.34
C GLU A 88 -6.52 -5.68 12.45
N ARG A 89 -7.06 -6.90 12.38
CA ARG A 89 -6.53 -7.97 11.51
C ARG A 89 -6.56 -7.53 10.04
N ASP A 90 -7.67 -6.97 9.57
CA ASP A 90 -7.81 -6.56 8.18
C ASP A 90 -6.87 -5.39 7.85
N ASN A 91 -6.66 -4.47 8.78
CA ASN A 91 -5.67 -3.40 8.66
C ASN A 91 -4.23 -3.96 8.60
N ALA A 92 -3.90 -4.93 9.46
CA ALA A 92 -2.59 -5.58 9.46
C ALA A 92 -2.33 -6.34 8.15
N LEU A 93 -3.34 -7.04 7.61
CA LEU A 93 -3.24 -7.72 6.32
C LEU A 93 -2.99 -6.75 5.17
N ARG A 94 -3.65 -5.59 5.16
CA ARG A 94 -3.39 -4.54 4.15
C ARG A 94 -1.96 -4.02 4.24
N GLN A 95 -1.47 -3.72 5.43
CA GLN A 95 -0.09 -3.27 5.63
C GLN A 95 0.94 -4.29 5.16
N LEU A 96 0.71 -5.58 5.41
CA LEU A 96 1.58 -6.66 4.93
C LEU A 96 1.56 -6.77 3.40
N ALA A 97 0.39 -6.64 2.78
CA ALA A 97 0.28 -6.65 1.32
C ALA A 97 1.03 -5.46 0.68
N ASP A 98 0.92 -4.27 1.25
CA ASP A 98 1.62 -3.07 0.77
C ASP A 98 3.15 -3.19 0.94
N GLN A 99 3.60 -3.76 2.07
CA GLN A 99 5.02 -4.06 2.30
C GLN A 99 5.56 -5.07 1.29
N GLN A 100 4.82 -6.15 1.03
CA GLN A 100 5.21 -7.15 0.04
C GLN A 100 5.21 -6.58 -1.39
N GLY A 101 4.26 -5.70 -1.72
CA GLY A 101 4.24 -4.98 -2.99
C GLY A 101 5.50 -4.15 -3.18
N SER A 102 5.85 -3.34 -2.18
CA SER A 102 7.06 -2.51 -2.19
C SER A 102 8.34 -3.36 -2.27
N GLN A 103 8.41 -4.48 -1.54
CA GLN A 103 9.55 -5.40 -1.59
C GLN A 103 9.72 -6.02 -2.98
N ARG A 104 8.63 -6.53 -3.57
CA ARG A 104 8.67 -7.12 -4.92
C ARG A 104 9.12 -6.10 -5.96
N GLU A 105 8.59 -4.88 -5.90
CA GLU A 105 8.99 -3.81 -6.81
C GLU A 105 10.50 -3.50 -6.66
N ASN A 106 11.00 -3.43 -5.43
CA ASN A 106 12.41 -3.16 -5.18
C ASN A 106 13.33 -4.30 -5.63
N ASP A 107 12.89 -5.55 -5.46
CA ASP A 107 13.60 -6.74 -5.95
C ASP A 107 13.63 -6.77 -7.49
N GLU A 108 12.53 -6.43 -8.16
CA GLU A 108 12.46 -6.32 -9.62
C GLU A 108 13.36 -5.20 -10.16
N ILE A 109 13.34 -4.02 -9.54
CA ILE A 109 14.21 -2.89 -9.87
C ILE A 109 15.68 -3.30 -9.69
N SER A 110 16.01 -3.96 -8.58
CA SER A 110 17.36 -4.43 -8.29
C SER A 110 17.83 -5.46 -9.31
N SER A 111 17.00 -6.45 -9.65
CA SER A 111 17.32 -7.44 -10.69
C SER A 111 17.56 -6.76 -12.04
N ARG A 112 16.68 -5.84 -12.44
CA ARG A 112 16.81 -5.12 -13.71
C ARG A 112 18.06 -4.23 -13.74
N ALA A 113 18.42 -3.61 -12.62
CA ALA A 113 19.64 -2.83 -12.51
C ALA A 113 20.89 -3.71 -12.65
N VAL A 114 20.88 -4.90 -12.04
CA VAL A 114 21.95 -5.89 -12.17
C VAL A 114 22.10 -6.36 -13.63
N ASP A 115 20.99 -6.63 -14.31
CA ASP A 115 21.01 -7.03 -15.74
C ASP A 115 21.59 -5.91 -16.62
N LEU A 116 21.16 -4.66 -16.40
CA LEU A 116 21.68 -3.50 -17.12
C LEU A 116 23.18 -3.27 -16.86
N LEU A 117 23.62 -3.43 -15.61
CA LEU A 117 25.04 -3.34 -15.26
C LEU A 117 25.85 -4.45 -15.93
N SER A 118 25.36 -5.68 -15.93
CA SER A 118 26.01 -6.80 -16.62
C SER A 118 26.09 -6.56 -18.13
N GLN A 119 25.02 -6.03 -18.73
CA GLN A 119 24.99 -5.67 -20.15
C GLN A 119 25.97 -4.53 -20.47
N ALA A 120 26.03 -3.50 -19.62
CA ALA A 120 26.97 -2.40 -19.78
C ALA A 120 28.42 -2.85 -19.64
N GLN A 121 28.71 -3.73 -18.69
CA GLN A 121 30.04 -4.34 -18.50
C GLN A 121 30.44 -5.18 -19.72
N ALA A 122 29.57 -6.07 -20.21
CA ALA A 122 29.85 -6.87 -21.40
C ALA A 122 30.08 -6.00 -22.66
N SER A 123 29.37 -4.87 -22.76
CA SER A 123 29.59 -3.88 -23.82
C SER A 123 30.96 -3.21 -23.67
N ALA A 124 31.31 -2.77 -22.45
CA ALA A 124 32.60 -2.15 -22.17
C ALA A 124 33.77 -3.11 -22.45
N ASP A 125 33.66 -4.38 -22.04
CA ASP A 125 34.69 -5.39 -22.29
C ASP A 125 34.88 -5.62 -23.80
N ARG A 126 33.78 -5.61 -24.56
CA ARG A 126 33.84 -5.73 -26.02
C ARG A 126 34.55 -4.53 -26.65
N THR A 127 34.22 -3.30 -26.26
CA THR A 127 34.86 -2.10 -26.85
C THR A 127 36.34 -2.01 -26.48
N VAL A 128 36.71 -2.42 -25.27
CA VAL A 128 38.13 -2.51 -24.86
C VAL A 128 38.86 -3.54 -25.71
N ALA A 129 38.28 -4.72 -25.92
CA ALA A 129 38.88 -5.75 -26.76
C ALA A 129 39.02 -5.32 -28.23
N GLU A 130 38.03 -4.59 -28.77
CA GLU A 130 38.10 -4.02 -30.12
C GLU A 130 39.18 -2.94 -30.24
N ALA A 131 39.28 -2.05 -29.24
CA ALA A 131 40.31 -1.01 -29.20
C ALA A 131 41.72 -1.60 -29.14
N ASP A 132 41.93 -2.66 -28.36
CA ASP A 132 43.23 -3.33 -28.26
C ASP A 132 43.64 -3.99 -29.59
N ARG A 133 42.71 -4.67 -30.27
CA ARG A 133 42.98 -5.23 -31.61
C ARG A 133 43.35 -4.14 -32.61
N TYR A 134 42.58 -3.05 -32.65
CA TYR A 134 42.88 -1.93 -33.56
C TYR A 134 44.25 -1.30 -33.26
N ALA A 135 44.62 -1.17 -31.99
CA ALA A 135 45.94 -0.67 -31.61
C ALA A 135 47.06 -1.61 -32.08
N GLN A 136 46.89 -2.92 -31.94
CA GLN A 136 47.86 -3.91 -32.41
C GLN A 136 48.01 -3.89 -33.94
N GLU A 137 46.91 -3.79 -34.67
CA GLU A 137 46.91 -3.66 -36.14
C GLU A 137 47.62 -2.38 -36.57
N LEU A 138 47.30 -1.24 -35.95
CA LEU A 138 47.94 0.04 -36.25
C LEU A 138 49.46 0.00 -36.02
N VAL A 139 49.91 -0.63 -34.93
CA VAL A 139 51.35 -0.80 -34.65
C VAL A 139 52.00 -1.73 -35.67
N ALA A 140 51.34 -2.82 -36.06
CA ALA A 140 51.86 -3.75 -37.06
C ALA A 140 51.99 -3.08 -38.44
N ASP A 141 51.00 -2.30 -38.85
CA ASP A 141 51.01 -1.57 -40.11
C ASP A 141 52.05 -0.45 -40.11
N ALA A 142 52.16 0.31 -39.01
CA ALA A 142 53.21 1.32 -38.87
C ALA A 142 54.61 0.70 -39.00
N ARG A 143 54.85 -0.43 -38.32
CA ARG A 143 56.12 -1.17 -38.43
C ARG A 143 56.39 -1.61 -39.87
N ARG A 144 55.39 -2.16 -40.56
CA ARG A 144 55.52 -2.57 -41.97
C ARG A 144 55.90 -1.38 -42.86
N GLN A 145 55.21 -0.25 -42.71
CA GLN A 145 55.49 0.98 -43.48
C GLN A 145 56.90 1.51 -43.19
N PHE A 146 57.35 1.48 -41.93
CA PHE A 146 58.72 1.88 -41.60
C PHE A 146 59.76 1.00 -42.26
N GLU A 147 59.62 -0.33 -42.21
CA GLU A 147 60.54 -1.25 -42.87
C GLU A 147 60.56 -1.04 -44.40
N GLU A 148 59.41 -0.77 -45.01
CA GLU A 148 59.32 -0.45 -46.43
C GLU A 148 60.07 0.86 -46.77
N ILE A 149 59.87 1.92 -45.98
CA ILE A 149 60.58 3.18 -46.15
C ILE A 149 62.09 2.99 -45.99
N LEU A 150 62.53 2.25 -44.96
CA LEU A 150 63.95 1.95 -44.75
C LEU A 150 64.55 1.14 -45.90
N THR A 151 63.81 0.17 -46.44
CA THR A 151 64.24 -0.63 -47.58
C THR A 151 64.37 0.24 -48.83
N ASN A 152 63.35 1.04 -49.14
CA ASN A 152 63.37 1.98 -50.26
C ASN A 152 64.52 2.99 -50.14
N ALA A 153 64.76 3.55 -48.95
CA ALA A 153 65.87 4.46 -48.70
C ALA A 153 67.24 3.81 -48.92
N ARG A 154 67.41 2.55 -48.47
CA ARG A 154 68.63 1.75 -48.73
C ARG A 154 68.84 1.51 -50.21
N GLU A 155 67.79 1.13 -50.94
CA GLU A 155 67.88 0.93 -52.40
C GLU A 155 68.25 2.21 -53.14
N VAL A 156 67.64 3.34 -52.78
CA VAL A 156 67.96 4.65 -53.36
C VAL A 156 69.42 5.05 -53.05
N ALA A 157 69.89 4.85 -51.81
CA ALA A 157 71.28 5.11 -51.43
C ALA A 157 72.27 4.23 -52.19
N ALA A 158 71.96 2.94 -52.36
CA ALA A 158 72.77 2.00 -53.14
C ALA A 158 72.85 2.40 -54.61
N ARG A 159 71.74 2.84 -55.23
CA ARG A 159 71.72 3.35 -56.62
C ARG A 159 72.53 4.64 -56.78
N ALA A 160 72.55 5.49 -55.77
CA ALA A 160 73.34 6.73 -55.75
C ALA A 160 74.84 6.50 -55.50
N GLY A 161 75.27 5.25 -55.27
CA GLY A 161 76.67 4.91 -55.02
C GLY A 161 77.18 5.32 -53.63
N LEU A 162 76.29 5.72 -52.71
CA LEU A 162 76.65 5.88 -51.30
C LEU A 162 76.76 4.49 -50.67
N ALA A 163 77.90 4.20 -50.03
CA ALA A 163 78.16 2.91 -49.40
C ALA A 163 77.03 2.50 -48.44
N ASP A 164 76.67 1.21 -48.49
CA ASP A 164 75.66 0.53 -47.66
C ASP A 164 75.67 1.06 -46.22
N PRO A 165 74.55 1.61 -45.69
CA PRO A 165 74.41 1.78 -44.26
C PRO A 165 74.22 0.37 -43.67
N ARG A 166 75.33 -0.37 -43.58
CA ARG A 166 75.45 -1.50 -42.66
C ARG A 166 74.84 -1.07 -41.33
N PRO A 167 74.29 -2.00 -40.53
CA PRO A 167 74.21 -1.75 -39.10
C PRO A 167 75.65 -1.62 -38.62
N THR A 168 76.22 -0.43 -38.76
CA THR A 168 77.30 -0.03 -37.89
C THR A 168 76.70 -0.22 -36.50
N ASN A 169 77.46 -0.91 -35.68
CA ASN A 169 77.25 -1.00 -34.24
C ASN A 169 77.43 0.40 -33.60
N ALA A 170 76.91 1.44 -34.25
CA ALA A 170 76.67 2.74 -33.67
C ALA A 170 75.46 2.53 -32.75
N PRO A 171 75.53 2.97 -31.48
CA PRO A 171 74.39 2.91 -30.59
C PRO A 171 73.19 3.48 -31.34
N GLY A 172 72.10 2.72 -31.43
CA GLY A 172 70.81 3.33 -31.78
C GLY A 172 70.61 4.57 -30.90
N PRO A 173 69.84 5.59 -31.36
CA PRO A 173 69.73 6.87 -30.67
C PRO A 173 69.61 6.62 -29.18
N ASP A 174 70.63 7.07 -28.44
CA ASP A 174 70.88 6.68 -27.06
C ASP A 174 69.54 6.68 -26.30
N ILE A 175 69.24 5.63 -25.53
CA ILE A 175 67.96 5.55 -24.81
C ILE A 175 67.72 6.84 -24.01
N ASP A 176 68.81 7.50 -23.59
CA ASP A 176 68.82 8.80 -22.93
C ASP A 176 68.41 9.98 -23.85
N HIS A 177 68.77 9.97 -25.14
CA HIS A 177 68.29 10.96 -26.11
C HIS A 177 66.81 10.78 -26.43
N LEU A 178 66.35 9.53 -26.59
CA LEU A 178 64.91 9.26 -26.75
C LEU A 178 64.13 9.62 -25.48
N ARG A 179 64.71 9.40 -24.29
CA ARG A 179 64.14 9.80 -23.00
C ARG A 179 64.08 11.32 -22.86
N SER A 180 65.14 12.05 -23.17
CA SER A 180 65.14 13.52 -23.17
C SER A 180 64.13 14.08 -24.18
N CYS A 181 64.02 13.46 -25.36
CA CYS A 181 63.06 13.89 -26.37
C CYS A 181 61.60 13.62 -25.93
N ALA A 182 61.34 12.50 -25.26
CA ALA A 182 60.04 12.19 -24.66
C ALA A 182 59.70 13.14 -23.49
N GLU A 183 60.68 13.43 -22.62
CA GLU A 183 60.53 14.39 -21.52
C GLU A 183 60.23 15.80 -22.05
N GLN A 184 60.93 16.24 -23.10
CA GLN A 184 60.66 17.52 -23.74
C GLN A 184 59.27 17.57 -24.39
N ALA A 185 58.85 16.52 -25.08
CA ALA A 185 57.51 16.44 -25.66
C ALA A 185 56.42 16.50 -24.57
N GLN A 186 56.65 15.84 -23.43
CA GLN A 186 55.75 15.84 -22.29
C GLN A 186 55.70 17.22 -21.60
N GLN A 187 56.82 17.93 -21.51
CA GLN A 187 56.89 19.31 -21.01
C GLN A 187 56.16 20.28 -21.95
N GLN A 188 56.37 20.16 -23.26
CA GLN A 188 55.71 20.97 -24.28
C GLN A 188 54.19 20.78 -24.23
N LEU A 189 53.71 19.53 -24.09
CA LEU A 189 52.29 19.25 -23.96
C LEU A 189 51.71 19.84 -22.67
N ASN A 190 52.43 19.74 -21.55
CA ASN A 190 51.97 20.31 -20.28
C ASN A 190 51.86 21.84 -20.37
N ILE A 191 52.84 22.49 -21.00
CA ILE A 191 52.82 23.94 -21.28
C ILE A 191 51.64 24.30 -22.20
N MET A 192 51.38 23.51 -23.25
CA MET A 192 50.23 23.74 -24.11
C MET A 192 48.90 23.54 -23.36
N LEU A 193 48.78 22.53 -22.51
CA LEU A 193 47.62 22.30 -21.64
C LEU A 193 47.43 23.46 -20.65
N THR A 194 48.50 23.97 -20.03
CA THR A 194 48.39 25.13 -19.12
C THR A 194 48.02 26.42 -19.86
N LYS A 195 48.47 26.57 -21.11
CA LYS A 195 48.11 27.71 -21.98
C LYS A 195 46.70 27.58 -22.58
N LEU A 196 46.16 26.37 -22.69
CA LEU A 196 44.82 26.08 -23.18
C LEU A 196 43.78 25.97 -22.06
N THR A 197 44.17 26.06 -20.79
CA THR A 197 43.26 26.33 -19.66
C THR A 197 43.24 27.83 -19.36
N PRO A 198 42.42 28.64 -20.06
CA PRO A 198 42.07 29.95 -19.56
C PRO A 198 41.24 29.77 -18.28
N GLU A 199 41.77 30.28 -17.18
CA GLU A 199 40.99 30.95 -16.13
C GLU A 199 39.69 30.23 -15.71
N ALA A 200 39.83 29.14 -14.95
CA ALA A 200 38.75 28.71 -14.07
C ALA A 200 38.57 29.78 -12.97
N VAL A 201 37.62 30.68 -13.21
CA VAL A 201 37.02 31.60 -12.23
C VAL A 201 36.91 30.92 -10.87
N PRO A 202 37.48 31.47 -9.79
CA PRO A 202 37.28 30.90 -8.47
C PRO A 202 35.83 31.13 -8.06
N ALA A 203 35.08 30.04 -7.96
CA ALA A 203 33.76 30.00 -7.34
C ALA A 203 33.86 30.58 -5.92
N ALA A 204 33.38 31.81 -5.76
CA ALA A 204 33.15 32.41 -4.46
C ALA A 204 32.10 31.57 -3.74
N ARG A 205 32.55 30.91 -2.67
CA ARG A 205 31.72 30.31 -1.65
C ARG A 205 30.94 31.43 -0.97
N ASP A 206 29.68 31.61 -1.35
CA ASP A 206 28.75 32.38 -0.55
C ASP A 206 28.20 31.46 0.55
N SER A 207 28.79 31.59 1.75
CA SER A 207 28.44 30.83 2.94
C SER A 207 28.55 31.75 4.17
N GLY A 208 27.42 32.38 4.53
CA GLY A 208 27.11 32.92 5.87
C GLY A 208 27.87 34.19 6.30
N ALA A 209 27.31 35.16 7.02
CA ALA A 209 26.05 35.31 7.74
C ALA A 209 25.84 36.83 8.08
N PRO A 210 25.17 37.26 9.17
CA PRO A 210 23.94 38.07 9.20
C PRO A 210 24.13 39.57 9.62
N VAL A 211 23.01 40.26 9.92
CA VAL A 211 22.88 41.55 10.69
C VAL A 211 23.05 42.81 9.80
N HIS A 212 22.08 43.72 9.65
CA HIS A 212 21.33 44.51 10.63
C HIS A 212 19.94 44.93 10.12
#